data_AF-A0A1V2PTA5-F1
#
_entry.id   AF-A0A1V2PTA5-F1
#
_cell.length_a   1.000
_cell.length_b   1.000
_cell.length_c   1.000
_cell.angle_alpha   90.00
_cell.angle_beta   90.00
_cell.angle_gamma   90.00
#
_symmetry.space_group_name_H-M   'P 1'
#
loop_
_entity.id
_entity.type
_entity.pdbx_description
1 polymer ?
#
loop_
_entity_poly.entity_id
_entity_poly.type
_entity_poly.pdbx_seq_one_letter_code
_entity_poly.pdbx_strand_id
1 'polypeptide(L)'
;MSHDVTRLQGDDVGTHGAELGADLYKLLVVAKDNLPSVAAEYREATSKLNAVLTNLDGVMRRPDRFGDSLGPVHSAWATLQGDLAKFLTETDVSLTDTADALSQAVEQYAATDHGAKTELDRLRQTVGEPKPDQG
;
A
#
# COMPACT_ATOMS: atom_id res chain seq x y z
N MET A 1 5.61 45.40 -45.21
CA MET A 1 5.26 43.99 -45.40
C MET A 1 5.52 43.29 -44.08
N SER A 2 4.43 43.01 -43.37
CA SER A 2 4.40 42.36 -42.06
C SER A 2 4.27 40.87 -42.29
N HIS A 3 5.20 40.06 -41.75
CA HIS A 3 5.02 38.61 -41.64
C HIS A 3 5.10 38.23 -40.17
N ASP A 4 3.91 38.19 -39.58
CA ASP A 4 3.35 37.06 -38.84
C ASP A 4 4.32 36.31 -37.90
N VAL A 5 4.41 36.80 -36.67
CA VAL A 5 4.86 36.04 -35.50
C VAL A 5 3.64 35.83 -34.62
N THR A 6 2.80 34.88 -34.95
CA THR A 6 1.77 34.39 -34.04
C THR A 6 1.50 32.92 -34.32
N ARG A 7 1.39 32.14 -33.24
CA ARG A 7 0.74 30.82 -33.14
C ARG A 7 1.63 29.58 -33.12
N LEU A 8 2.42 29.42 -32.04
CA LEU A 8 2.88 28.11 -31.56
C LEU A 8 2.90 28.00 -30.01
N GLN A 9 2.01 28.69 -29.30
CA GLN A 9 1.97 28.62 -27.84
C GLN A 9 0.52 28.72 -27.37
N GLY A 10 -0.15 27.58 -27.26
CA GLY A 10 -1.54 27.51 -26.81
C GLY A 10 -2.03 26.09 -26.56
N ASP A 11 -1.56 25.11 -27.33
CA ASP A 11 -2.12 23.75 -27.26
C ASP A 11 -1.37 22.79 -26.30
N ASP A 12 -0.13 23.10 -25.92
CA ASP A 12 0.74 22.20 -25.14
C ASP A 12 0.46 22.23 -23.61
N VAL A 13 0.01 23.38 -23.08
CA VAL A 13 -0.24 23.56 -21.64
C VAL A 13 -1.54 22.87 -21.19
N GLY A 14 -2.53 22.75 -22.08
CA GLY A 14 -3.81 22.09 -21.79
C GLY A 14 -3.73 20.57 -21.78
N THR A 15 -2.93 19.97 -22.67
CA THR A 15 -2.70 18.53 -22.72
C THR A 15 -1.84 18.03 -21.57
N HIS A 16 -0.80 18.79 -21.19
CA HIS A 16 0.11 18.39 -20.11
C HIS A 16 -0.61 18.29 -18.75
N GLY A 17 -1.46 19.26 -18.42
CA GLY A 17 -2.26 19.21 -17.20
C GLY A 17 -3.22 18.02 -17.17
N ALA A 18 -3.88 17.71 -18.28
CA ALA A 18 -4.78 16.56 -18.36
C ALA A 18 -4.04 15.22 -18.22
N GLU A 19 -2.89 15.06 -18.89
CA GLU A 19 -2.04 13.87 -18.76
C GLU A 19 -1.55 13.68 -17.31
N LEU A 20 -1.07 14.76 -16.68
CA LEU A 20 -0.65 14.74 -15.29
C LEU A 20 -1.82 14.38 -14.37
N GLY A 21 -3.01 14.96 -14.56
CA GLY A 21 -4.19 14.63 -13.75
C GLY A 21 -4.60 13.15 -13.86
N ALA A 22 -4.49 12.56 -15.05
CA ALA A 22 -4.71 11.12 -15.25
C ALA A 22 -3.66 10.26 -14.54
N ASP A 23 -2.39 10.65 -14.55
CA ASP A 23 -1.33 9.96 -13.84
C ASP A 23 -1.47 10.10 -12.32
N LEU A 24 -1.87 11.28 -11.82
CA LEU A 24 -2.22 11.48 -10.42
C LEU A 24 -3.38 10.59 -9.99
N TYR A 25 -4.37 10.37 -10.85
CA TYR A 25 -5.46 9.44 -10.55
C TYR A 25 -4.96 7.99 -10.45
N LYS A 26 -4.05 7.54 -11.34
CA LYS A 26 -3.44 6.21 -11.22
C LYS A 26 -2.66 6.05 -9.91
N LEU A 27 -1.90 7.07 -9.51
CA LEU A 27 -1.19 7.08 -8.23
C LEU A 27 -2.17 7.06 -7.05
N LEU A 28 -3.31 7.74 -7.17
CA LEU A 28 -4.37 7.71 -6.17
C LEU A 28 -4.99 6.33 -6.02
N VAL A 29 -5.17 5.59 -7.14
CA VAL A 29 -5.62 4.19 -7.12
C VAL A 29 -4.61 3.32 -6.39
N VAL A 30 -3.32 3.44 -6.72
CA VAL A 30 -2.26 2.69 -6.01
C VAL A 30 -2.26 3.00 -4.50
N ALA A 31 -2.37 4.27 -4.14
CA ALA A 31 -2.36 4.73 -2.76
C ALA A 31 -3.58 4.29 -1.96
N LYS A 32 -4.78 4.34 -2.54
CA LYS A 32 -6.03 4.13 -1.80
C LYS A 32 -6.64 2.74 -1.97
N ASP A 33 -6.17 1.96 -2.94
CA ASP A 33 -6.68 0.62 -3.21
C ASP A 33 -5.55 -0.41 -3.16
N ASN A 34 -4.65 -0.42 -4.15
CA ASN A 34 -3.70 -1.52 -4.32
C ASN A 34 -2.79 -1.75 -3.11
N LEU A 35 -2.14 -0.70 -2.59
CA LEU A 35 -1.23 -0.84 -1.45
C LEU A 35 -1.98 -1.23 -0.17
N PRO A 36 -3.10 -0.56 0.22
CA PRO A 36 -3.90 -1.00 1.35
C PRO A 36 -4.45 -2.42 1.26
N SER A 37 -4.90 -2.87 0.07
CA SER A 37 -5.39 -4.24 -0.12
C SER A 37 -4.28 -5.26 0.09
N VAL A 38 -3.08 -5.01 -0.44
CA VAL A 38 -1.93 -5.90 -0.19
C VAL A 38 -1.52 -5.86 1.28
N ALA A 39 -1.52 -4.69 1.91
CA ALA A 39 -1.20 -4.53 3.33
C ALA A 39 -2.17 -5.34 4.23
N ALA A 40 -3.46 -5.38 3.87
CA ALA A 40 -4.46 -6.19 4.56
C ALA A 40 -4.13 -7.70 4.56
N GLU A 41 -3.60 -8.24 3.47
CA GLU A 41 -3.15 -9.64 3.39
C GLU A 41 -1.99 -9.93 4.35
N TYR A 42 -1.01 -9.03 4.46
CA TYR A 42 0.09 -9.15 5.43
C TYR A 42 -0.41 -9.10 6.88
N ARG A 43 -1.38 -8.24 7.15
CA ARG A 43 -2.04 -8.15 8.46
C ARG A 43 -2.82 -9.40 8.80
N GLU A 44 -3.55 -9.97 7.84
CA GLU A 44 -4.28 -11.21 8.02
C GLU A 44 -3.33 -12.39 8.26
N ALA A 45 -2.24 -12.48 7.49
CA ALA A 45 -1.19 -13.47 7.69
C ALA A 45 -0.56 -13.37 9.09
N THR A 46 -0.31 -12.15 9.57
CA THR A 46 0.21 -11.90 10.92
C THR A 46 -0.78 -12.36 12.00
N SER A 47 -2.08 -12.08 11.82
CA SER A 47 -3.15 -12.54 12.71
C SER A 47 -3.21 -14.08 12.77
N LYS A 48 -3.17 -14.75 11.61
CA LYS A 48 -3.14 -16.22 11.50
C LYS A 48 -1.91 -16.82 12.19
N LEU A 49 -0.74 -16.21 12.02
CA LEU A 49 0.50 -16.65 12.67
C LEU A 49 0.43 -16.52 14.19
N ASN A 50 -0.09 -15.40 14.70
CA ASN A 50 -0.28 -15.17 16.13
C ASN A 50 -1.32 -16.12 16.77
N ALA A 51 -2.36 -16.48 16.02
CA ALA A 51 -3.33 -17.48 16.48
C ALA A 51 -2.69 -18.85 16.71
N VAL A 52 -1.73 -19.27 15.86
CA VAL A 52 -0.97 -20.51 16.03
C VAL A 52 -0.09 -20.47 17.27
N LEU A 53 0.55 -19.31 17.57
CA LEU A 53 1.42 -19.14 18.75
C LEU A 53 0.70 -19.39 20.08
N THR A 54 -0.59 -19.03 20.16
CA THR A 54 -1.38 -19.16 21.38
C THR A 54 -1.47 -20.61 21.89
N ASN A 55 -1.26 -21.60 21.03
CA ASN A 55 -1.32 -23.03 21.40
C ASN A 55 -0.01 -23.79 21.17
N LEU A 56 1.10 -23.09 20.87
CA LEU A 56 2.36 -23.74 20.50
C LEU A 56 2.87 -24.68 21.61
N ASP A 57 2.90 -24.20 22.85
CA ASP A 57 3.36 -24.98 24.00
C ASP A 57 2.52 -26.24 24.22
N GLY A 58 1.20 -26.16 23.98
CA GLY A 58 0.30 -27.29 24.08
C GLY A 58 0.58 -28.35 23.02
N VAL A 59 0.83 -27.94 21.77
CA VAL A 59 1.12 -28.84 20.64
C VAL A 59 2.50 -29.47 20.76
N MET A 60 3.49 -28.74 21.27
CA MET A 60 4.86 -29.22 21.43
C MET A 60 5.11 -29.93 22.76
N ARG A 61 4.11 -29.98 23.66
CA ARG A 61 4.25 -30.65 24.94
C ARG A 61 4.47 -32.14 24.76
N ARG A 62 5.49 -32.65 25.44
CA ARG A 62 5.83 -34.07 25.46
C ARG A 62 6.03 -34.57 26.89
N PRO A 63 5.93 -35.88 27.13
CA PRO A 63 6.17 -36.45 28.46
C PRO A 63 7.58 -36.17 28.99
N ASP A 64 7.70 -35.76 30.25
CA ASP A 64 8.96 -35.40 30.91
C ASP A 64 10.02 -36.50 30.89
N ARG A 65 9.61 -37.77 30.76
CA ARG A 65 10.53 -38.92 30.59
C ARG A 65 11.45 -38.80 29.38
N PHE A 66 11.13 -37.95 28.42
CA PHE A 66 11.95 -37.71 27.23
C PHE A 66 12.94 -36.54 27.40
N GLY A 67 12.97 -35.87 28.55
CA GLY A 67 13.79 -34.68 28.81
C GLY A 67 12.92 -33.42 28.92
N ASP A 68 13.35 -32.30 28.35
CA ASP A 68 12.56 -31.05 28.36
C ASP A 68 11.14 -31.28 27.83
N SER A 69 10.15 -30.71 28.52
CA SER A 69 8.72 -30.88 28.31
C SER A 69 8.22 -30.28 27.00
N LEU A 70 8.98 -29.37 26.39
CA LEU A 70 8.66 -28.75 25.09
C LEU A 70 9.52 -29.30 23.94
N GLY A 71 10.54 -30.09 24.27
CA GLY A 71 11.47 -30.66 23.32
C GLY A 71 12.45 -29.64 22.70
N PRO A 72 13.51 -30.13 22.03
CA PRO A 72 14.63 -29.31 21.61
C PRO A 72 14.34 -28.37 20.43
N VAL A 73 13.20 -28.56 19.74
CA VAL A 73 12.83 -27.77 18.55
C VAL A 73 11.99 -26.54 18.90
N HIS A 74 11.48 -26.46 20.14
CA HIS A 74 10.55 -25.41 20.57
C HIS A 74 11.15 -24.01 20.42
N SER A 75 12.37 -23.82 20.91
CA SER A 75 13.06 -22.51 20.81
C SER A 75 13.30 -22.09 19.37
N ALA A 76 13.76 -23.01 18.51
CA ALA A 76 13.99 -22.74 17.10
C ALA A 76 12.69 -22.35 16.36
N TRP A 77 11.58 -23.02 16.70
CA TRP A 77 10.28 -22.71 16.15
C TRP A 77 9.74 -21.35 16.64
N ALA A 78 9.88 -21.07 17.94
CA ALA A 78 9.51 -19.78 18.51
C ALA A 78 10.29 -18.62 17.87
N THR A 79 11.59 -18.79 17.63
CA THR A 79 12.42 -17.80 16.92
C THR A 79 11.97 -17.62 15.48
N LEU A 80 11.81 -18.69 14.70
CA LEU A 80 11.38 -18.60 13.29
C LEU A 80 10.04 -17.89 13.15
N GLN A 81 9.09 -18.20 14.04
CA GLN A 81 7.78 -17.54 14.03
C GLN A 81 7.88 -16.07 14.42
N GLY A 82 8.71 -15.72 15.42
CA GLY A 82 8.95 -14.34 15.80
C GLY A 82 9.54 -13.51 14.66
N ASP A 83 10.52 -14.06 13.95
CA ASP A 83 11.12 -13.42 12.78
C ASP A 83 10.10 -13.25 11.65
N LEU A 84 9.29 -14.27 11.38
CA LEU A 84 8.24 -14.19 10.36
C LEU A 84 7.18 -13.14 10.72
N ALA A 85 6.72 -13.10 11.98
CA ALA A 85 5.75 -12.11 12.46
C ALA A 85 6.29 -10.69 12.30
N LYS A 86 7.58 -10.49 12.60
CA LYS A 86 8.27 -9.22 12.41
C LYS A 86 8.26 -8.81 10.94
N PHE A 87 8.71 -9.67 10.02
CA PHE A 87 8.75 -9.35 8.59
C PHE A 87 7.37 -9.02 8.01
N LEU A 88 6.34 -9.78 8.39
CA LEU A 88 4.98 -9.53 7.93
C LEU A 88 4.45 -8.18 8.43
N THR A 89 4.68 -7.87 9.70
CA THR A 89 4.25 -6.59 10.31
C THR A 89 4.99 -5.41 9.70
N GLU A 90 6.32 -5.49 9.55
CA GLU A 90 7.12 -4.43 8.95
C GLU A 90 6.72 -4.17 7.49
N THR A 91 6.30 -5.21 6.77
CA THR A 91 5.80 -5.08 5.39
C THR A 91 4.42 -4.40 5.34
N ASP A 92 3.46 -4.80 6.18
CA ASP A 92 2.15 -4.13 6.32
C ASP A 92 2.33 -2.62 6.59
N VAL A 93 3.16 -2.28 7.57
CA VAL A 93 3.46 -0.89 7.93
C VAL A 93 4.10 -0.15 6.76
N SER A 94 5.12 -0.72 6.12
CA SER A 94 5.80 -0.06 5.00
C SER A 94 4.88 0.22 3.82
N LEU A 95 3.97 -0.71 3.51
CA LEU A 95 2.96 -0.53 2.45
C LEU A 95 1.95 0.58 2.81
N THR A 96 1.51 0.60 4.08
CA THR A 96 0.59 1.63 4.59
C THR A 96 1.23 3.01 4.58
N ASP A 97 2.47 3.13 5.06
CA ASP A 97 3.22 4.40 5.06
C ASP A 97 3.46 4.90 3.63
N THR A 98 3.77 3.99 2.69
CA THR A 98 3.94 4.32 1.27
C THR A 98 2.63 4.79 0.65
N ALA A 99 1.51 4.14 0.98
CA ALA A 99 0.18 4.55 0.55
C ALA A 99 -0.15 5.96 1.02
N ASP A 100 0.09 6.27 2.30
CA ASP A 100 -0.14 7.60 2.86
C ASP A 100 0.74 8.66 2.20
N ALA A 101 2.03 8.38 2.02
CA ALA A 101 2.95 9.29 1.34
C ALA A 101 2.54 9.56 -0.10
N LEU A 102 2.12 8.53 -0.85
CA LEU A 102 1.62 8.69 -2.22
C LEU A 102 0.33 9.49 -2.27
N SER A 103 -0.63 9.24 -1.38
CA SER A 103 -1.86 10.02 -1.33
C SER A 103 -1.58 11.49 -1.03
N GLN A 104 -0.64 11.79 -0.14
CA GLN A 104 -0.23 13.17 0.13
C GLN A 104 0.47 13.81 -1.06
N ALA A 105 1.35 13.07 -1.75
CA ALA A 105 2.02 13.56 -2.95
C ALA A 105 1.02 13.89 -4.06
N VAL A 106 0.00 13.06 -4.26
CA VAL A 106 -1.07 13.31 -5.25
C VAL A 106 -1.77 14.63 -4.98
N GLU A 107 -2.20 14.87 -3.73
CA GLU A 107 -2.89 16.10 -3.35
C GLU A 107 -1.98 17.34 -3.49
N GLN A 108 -0.68 17.20 -3.15
CA GLN A 108 0.30 18.28 -3.32
C GLN A 108 0.51 18.63 -4.80
N TYR A 109 0.72 17.64 -5.67
CA TYR A 109 0.92 17.89 -7.10
C TYR A 109 -0.34 18.45 -7.76
N ALA A 110 -1.53 17.93 -7.42
CA ALA A 110 -2.79 18.49 -7.89
C ALA A 110 -2.96 19.96 -7.45
N ALA A 111 -2.54 20.34 -6.24
CA ALA A 111 -2.63 21.72 -5.78
C ALA A 111 -1.72 22.69 -6.58
N THR A 112 -0.67 22.19 -7.23
CA THR A 112 0.29 23.03 -7.99
C THR A 112 -0.10 23.25 -9.46
N ASP A 113 -0.98 22.43 -10.03
CA ASP A 113 -1.41 22.50 -11.43
C ASP A 113 -2.93 22.44 -11.56
N HIS A 114 -3.54 23.52 -12.06
CA HIS A 114 -4.99 23.63 -12.20
C HIS A 114 -5.57 22.65 -13.24
N GLY A 115 -4.84 22.36 -14.32
CA GLY A 115 -5.26 21.40 -15.34
C GLY A 115 -5.28 19.98 -14.76
N ALA A 116 -4.21 19.61 -14.04
CA ALA A 116 -4.11 18.33 -13.36
C ALA A 116 -5.18 18.16 -12.28
N LYS A 117 -5.43 19.21 -11.48
CA LYS A 117 -6.52 19.20 -10.51
C LYS A 117 -7.88 18.97 -11.16
N THR A 118 -8.17 19.70 -12.23
CA THR A 118 -9.46 19.61 -12.93
C THR A 118 -9.69 18.20 -13.46
N GLU A 119 -8.68 17.61 -14.08
CA GLU A 119 -8.78 16.26 -14.62
C GLU A 119 -8.83 15.19 -13.52
N LEU A 120 -8.05 15.34 -12.45
CA LEU A 120 -8.13 14.46 -11.29
C LEU A 120 -9.53 14.47 -10.65
N ASP A 121 -10.09 15.67 -10.42
CA ASP A 121 -11.43 15.84 -9.86
C ASP A 121 -12.49 15.25 -10.80
N ARG A 122 -12.34 15.42 -12.12
CA ARG A 122 -13.21 14.80 -13.14
C ARG A 122 -13.15 13.27 -13.06
N LEU A 123 -11.97 12.67 -12.91
CA LEU A 123 -11.82 11.21 -12.79
C LEU A 123 -12.44 10.68 -11.50
N ARG A 124 -12.27 11.37 -10.37
CA ARG A 124 -12.93 11.01 -9.10
C ARG A 124 -14.46 11.06 -9.20
N GLN A 125 -15.01 11.99 -9.98
CA GLN A 125 -16.45 12.09 -10.20
C GLN A 125 -16.98 11.03 -11.17
N THR A 126 -16.21 10.67 -12.19
CA THR A 126 -16.68 9.80 -13.29
C THR A 126 -16.35 8.32 -13.10
N VAL A 127 -15.16 8.02 -12.57
CA VAL A 127 -14.70 6.66 -12.25
C VAL A 127 -14.98 6.32 -10.79
N GLY A 128 -14.80 7.30 -9.89
CA GLY A 128 -15.09 7.16 -8.46
C GLY A 128 -13.89 7.45 -7.57
N GLU A 129 -14.13 7.48 -6.27
CA GLU A 129 -13.04 7.47 -5.29
C GLU A 129 -12.48 6.04 -5.19
N PRO A 130 -11.16 5.83 -5.39
CA PRO A 130 -10.57 4.51 -5.20
C PRO A 130 -10.72 4.07 -3.75
N LYS A 131 -10.99 2.79 -3.54
CA LYS A 131 -11.18 2.19 -2.23
C LYS A 131 -10.52 0.82 -2.22
N PRO A 132 -9.95 0.38 -1.08
CA PRO A 132 -9.42 -0.96 -0.97
C PRO A 132 -10.53 -1.97 -1.20
N ASP A 133 -10.22 -3.05 -1.90
CA ASP A 133 -11.09 -4.22 -1.91
C ASP A 133 -11.28 -4.71 -0.47
N GLN A 134 -12.56 -4.90 -0.08
CA GLN A 134 -12.87 -5.42 1.25
C GLN A 134 -12.84 -6.94 1.15
N GLY A 135 -11.63 -7.49 1.33
CA GLY A 135 -11.42 -8.95 1.44
C GLY A 135 -12.36 -9.60 2.46
#